data_AF-A0A2Z4USR9-F1
#
_entry.id   AF-A0A2Z4USR9-F1
#
_cell.length_a   1.000
_cell.length_b   1.000
_cell.length_c   1.000
_cell.angle_alpha   90.00
_cell.angle_beta   90.00
_cell.angle_gamma   90.00
#
_symmetry.space_group_name_H-M   'P 1'
#
loop_
_entity.id
_entity.type
_entity.pdbx_description
1 polymer ?
#
loop_
_entity_poly.entity_id
_entity_poly.type
_entity_poly.pdbx_seq_one_letter_code
_entity_poly.pdbx_strand_id
1 'polypeptide(L)'
;MAVYECPADWPGVPRHGNPWHSGRTVNKTAQVSHRYPCPCPCCGHRVLDAVPGSYEICPVCSWEDDGVQFRWPTMDGGANKISLIEAQLNYQDFGACDQHGRQYVRPPAEDEPLDPAWRPIDLTRDSFEDWEAEDRAPWPDDRSVLCWWLPTFWRRDQPAAS
;
A
#
# COMPACT_ATOMS: atom_id res chain seq x y z
N MET A 1 1.63 -13.94 13.88
CA MET A 1 1.96 -12.91 12.88
C MET A 1 1.53 -11.59 13.48
N ALA A 2 2.47 -10.67 13.70
CA ALA A 2 2.13 -9.35 14.23
C ALA A 2 1.51 -8.54 13.09
N VAL A 3 0.23 -8.20 13.23
CA VAL A 3 -0.40 -7.17 12.40
C VAL A 3 0.16 -5.84 12.88
N TYR A 4 1.02 -5.24 12.07
CA TYR A 4 1.56 -3.92 12.39
C TYR A 4 0.53 -2.89 11.94
N GLU A 5 -0.15 -2.29 12.91
CA GLU A 5 -1.12 -1.23 12.69
C GLU A 5 -0.45 -0.02 12.04
N CYS A 6 -1.23 0.77 11.29
CA CYS A 6 -0.77 2.05 10.77
C CYS A 6 -0.28 2.94 11.94
N PRO A 7 0.96 3.47 11.91
CA PRO A 7 1.44 4.38 12.93
C PRO A 7 0.50 5.59 13.11
N ALA A 8 0.29 6.02 14.36
CA ALA A 8 -0.59 7.14 14.67
C ALA A 8 -0.16 8.47 14.02
N ASP A 9 1.09 8.55 13.56
CA ASP A 9 1.70 9.70 12.89
C ASP A 9 1.85 9.53 11.37
N TRP A 10 1.22 8.53 10.76
CA TRP A 10 1.23 8.31 9.32
C TRP A 10 0.80 9.59 8.55
N PRO A 11 1.54 10.00 7.50
CA PRO A 11 1.22 11.20 6.75
C PRO A 11 -0.22 11.18 6.22
N GLY A 12 -1.02 12.17 6.62
CA GLY A 12 -2.43 12.27 6.25
C GLY A 12 -3.41 11.59 7.21
N VAL A 13 -2.97 11.14 8.39
CA VAL A 13 -3.86 10.93 9.55
C VAL A 13 -4.16 12.32 10.16
N PRO A 14 -5.42 12.78 10.21
CA PRO A 14 -5.74 14.07 10.80
C PRO A 14 -5.36 14.09 12.29
N ARG A 15 -4.44 14.99 12.67
CA ARG A 15 -4.09 15.23 14.08
C ARG A 15 -5.25 15.96 14.76
N HIS A 16 -6.17 15.19 15.32
CA HIS A 16 -7.37 15.59 16.08
C HIS A 16 -8.51 16.24 15.28
N GLY A 17 -9.74 15.79 15.57
CA GLY A 17 -11.00 16.42 15.16
C GLY A 17 -11.45 16.06 13.74
N ASN A 18 -12.12 14.93 13.58
CA ASN A 18 -12.66 14.52 12.29
C ASN A 18 -14.06 15.14 12.02
N PRO A 19 -14.28 15.95 10.96
CA PRO A 19 -15.60 16.44 10.57
C PRO A 19 -16.39 15.44 9.72
N TRP A 20 -15.77 14.34 9.27
CA TRP A 20 -16.37 13.40 8.30
C TRP A 20 -17.39 12.41 8.90
N HIS A 21 -17.90 12.68 10.10
CA HIS A 21 -19.01 11.93 10.69
C HIS A 21 -20.36 12.55 10.32
N SER A 22 -20.73 12.54 9.05
CA SER A 22 -22.15 12.69 8.69
C SER A 22 -22.84 11.32 8.68
N GLY A 23 -23.36 10.96 9.86
CA GLY A 23 -24.70 10.37 9.93
C GLY A 23 -24.84 8.85 9.85
N ARG A 24 -24.13 8.09 10.69
CA ARG A 24 -24.56 6.72 11.01
C ARG A 24 -24.89 6.62 12.50
N THR A 25 -26.18 6.48 12.82
CA THR A 25 -26.64 6.13 14.17
C THR A 25 -26.19 4.70 14.46
N VAL A 26 -25.21 4.51 15.34
CA VAL A 26 -24.70 3.18 15.70
C VAL A 26 -25.05 2.84 17.15
N ASN A 27 -25.59 1.64 17.34
CA ASN A 27 -25.93 1.06 18.64
C ASN A 27 -24.72 1.04 19.59
N LYS A 28 -24.99 1.37 20.86
CA LYS A 28 -24.04 1.72 21.92
C LYS A 28 -23.14 0.59 22.45
N THR A 29 -23.05 -0.55 21.74
CA THR A 29 -22.38 -1.77 22.21
C THR A 29 -21.28 -2.32 21.28
N ALA A 30 -21.05 -1.73 20.12
CA ALA A 30 -19.91 -2.09 19.27
C ALA A 30 -18.74 -1.13 19.55
N GLN A 31 -17.66 -1.63 20.15
CA GLN A 31 -16.41 -0.90 20.23
C GLN A 31 -15.88 -0.70 18.81
N VAL A 32 -16.00 0.52 18.28
CA VAL A 32 -15.43 0.89 16.99
C VAL A 32 -13.91 0.92 17.18
N SER A 33 -13.20 -0.11 16.68
CA SER A 33 -11.75 -0.02 16.56
C SER A 33 -11.45 1.09 15.56
N HIS A 34 -10.90 2.20 16.02
CA HIS A 34 -10.37 3.27 15.17
C HIS A 34 -9.14 2.76 14.42
N ARG A 35 -9.33 1.90 13.41
CA ARG A 35 -8.29 1.55 12.46
C ARG A 35 -8.31 2.57 11.33
N TYR A 36 -7.19 3.25 11.14
CA TYR A 36 -6.97 4.06 9.96
C TYR A 36 -6.48 3.12 8.85
N PRO A 37 -7.22 2.94 7.75
CA PRO A 37 -6.80 2.02 6.71
C PRO A 37 -5.51 2.50 6.04
N CYS A 38 -4.59 1.57 5.80
CA CYS A 38 -3.36 1.79 5.06
C CYS A 38 -3.62 1.87 3.56
N PRO A 39 -2.85 2.69 2.81
CA PRO A 39 -2.94 2.72 1.36
C PRO A 39 -2.47 1.41 0.74
N CYS A 40 -3.25 0.90 -0.22
CA CYS A 40 -2.82 -0.18 -1.08
C CYS A 40 -1.60 0.24 -1.90
N PRO A 41 -0.54 -0.58 -1.98
CA PRO A 41 0.67 -0.22 -2.72
C PRO A 41 0.44 -0.09 -4.23
N CYS A 42 -0.58 -0.76 -4.77
CA CYS A 42 -0.91 -0.71 -6.19
C CYS A 42 -1.78 0.52 -6.55
N CYS A 43 -2.85 0.79 -5.80
CA CYS A 43 -3.82 1.83 -6.20
C CYS A 43 -3.86 3.07 -5.29
N GLY A 44 -3.14 3.04 -4.16
CA GLY A 44 -3.04 4.15 -3.21
C GLY A 44 -4.27 4.41 -2.34
N HIS A 45 -5.41 3.76 -2.62
CA HIS A 45 -6.62 3.89 -1.81
C HIS A 45 -6.42 3.28 -0.43
N ARG A 46 -6.92 3.97 0.61
CA ARG A 46 -6.87 3.54 2.00
C ARG A 46 -7.89 2.44 2.26
N VAL A 47 -7.47 1.18 2.14
CA VAL A 47 -8.36 0.01 2.18
C VAL A 47 -7.79 -1.19 2.93
N LEU A 48 -6.49 -1.18 3.27
CA LEU A 48 -5.83 -2.29 3.95
C LEU A 48 -5.82 -2.08 5.46
N ASP A 49 -5.92 -3.15 6.25
CA ASP A 49 -5.99 -3.05 7.71
C ASP A 49 -4.62 -2.91 8.40
N ALA A 50 -3.53 -3.16 7.68
CA ALA A 50 -2.17 -3.15 8.22
C ALA A 50 -1.16 -2.52 7.24
N VAL A 51 0.04 -2.22 7.74
CA VAL A 51 1.19 -1.79 6.90
C VAL A 51 1.55 -2.88 5.88
N PRO A 52 2.28 -2.53 4.81
CA PRO A 52 2.54 -3.44 3.70
C PRO A 52 3.06 -4.85 4.07
N GLY A 53 2.61 -5.83 3.31
CA GLY A 53 2.84 -7.24 3.54
C GLY A 53 1.82 -7.89 4.49
N SER A 54 0.57 -7.42 4.47
CA SER A 54 -0.55 -8.00 5.24
C SER A 54 -1.20 -9.21 4.57
N TYR A 55 -0.89 -9.46 3.30
CA TYR A 55 -1.50 -10.50 2.44
C TYR A 55 -2.99 -10.28 2.15
N GLU A 56 -3.52 -9.10 2.45
CA GLU A 56 -4.89 -8.74 2.08
C GLU A 56 -4.99 -8.47 0.57
N ILE A 57 -6.10 -8.88 -0.03
CA ILE A 57 -6.41 -8.55 -1.42
C ILE A 57 -7.20 -7.25 -1.46
N CYS A 58 -6.65 -6.24 -2.13
CA CYS A 58 -7.28 -4.94 -2.28
C CYS A 58 -8.59 -5.06 -3.09
N PRO A 59 -9.76 -4.66 -2.55
CA PRO A 59 -11.03 -4.76 -3.28
C PRO A 59 -11.16 -3.75 -4.43
N VAL A 60 -10.29 -2.73 -4.46
CA VAL A 60 -10.29 -1.66 -5.48
C VAL A 60 -9.52 -2.07 -6.72
N CYS A 61 -8.38 -2.76 -6.56
CA CYS A 61 -7.51 -3.11 -7.68
C CYS A 61 -7.20 -4.61 -7.79
N SER A 62 -7.62 -5.46 -6.84
CA SER A 62 -7.33 -6.90 -6.79
C SER A 62 -5.86 -7.27 -6.56
N TRP A 63 -4.99 -6.33 -6.18
CA TRP A 63 -3.61 -6.62 -5.76
C TRP A 63 -3.58 -7.31 -4.39
N GLU A 64 -2.87 -8.43 -4.25
CA GLU A 64 -2.55 -9.03 -2.95
C GLU A 64 -1.34 -8.32 -2.34
N ASP A 65 -1.47 -7.81 -1.11
CA ASP A 65 -0.44 -7.08 -0.39
C ASP A 65 0.70 -7.99 0.08
N ASP A 66 1.50 -8.47 -0.87
CA ASP A 66 2.66 -9.31 -0.65
C ASP A 66 3.89 -8.48 -0.29
N GLY A 67 4.48 -8.78 0.87
CA GLY A 67 5.64 -8.05 1.39
C GLY A 67 6.90 -8.23 0.54
N VAL A 68 7.04 -9.36 -0.17
CA VAL A 68 8.19 -9.61 -1.06
C VAL A 68 8.09 -8.69 -2.28
N GLN A 69 6.99 -8.75 -3.03
CA GLN A 69 6.76 -7.87 -4.18
C GLN A 69 6.65 -6.38 -3.78
N PHE A 70 6.30 -6.07 -2.54
CA PHE A 70 6.39 -4.70 -2.03
C PHE A 70 7.83 -4.20 -1.90
N ARG A 71 8.75 -5.04 -1.41
CA ARG A 71 10.18 -4.71 -1.26
C ARG A 71 10.93 -4.73 -2.60
N TRP A 72 10.57 -5.66 -3.48
CA TRP A 72 11.14 -5.83 -4.82
C TRP A 72 10.04 -5.60 -5.87
N PRO A 73 9.70 -4.34 -6.18
CA PRO A 73 8.52 -4.03 -6.97
C PRO A 73 8.66 -4.34 -8.47
N THR A 74 9.87 -4.68 -8.92
CA THR A 74 10.16 -5.22 -10.26
C THR A 74 10.00 -6.74 -10.34
N MET A 75 9.90 -7.44 -9.20
CA MET A 75 9.75 -8.90 -9.15
C MET A 75 8.35 -9.32 -9.55
N ASP A 76 8.25 -10.22 -10.53
CA ASP A 76 7.03 -10.91 -10.92
C ASP A 76 7.00 -12.35 -10.40
N GLY A 77 5.94 -13.11 -10.72
CA GLY A 77 5.87 -14.55 -10.41
C GLY A 77 5.73 -14.90 -8.91
N GLY A 78 5.46 -13.92 -8.05
CA GLY A 78 5.18 -14.09 -6.63
C GLY A 78 3.72 -14.45 -6.33
N ALA A 79 3.18 -13.93 -5.23
CA ALA A 79 1.75 -14.04 -4.92
C ALA A 79 0.89 -13.43 -6.04
N ASN A 80 1.36 -12.30 -6.58
CA ASN A 80 0.83 -11.70 -7.79
C ASN A 80 1.67 -12.15 -8.99
N LYS A 81 0.99 -12.50 -10.09
CA LYS A 81 1.66 -12.99 -11.31
C LYS A 81 2.55 -11.94 -11.97
N ILE A 82 2.14 -10.67 -11.91
CA ILE A 82 2.84 -9.52 -12.46
C ILE A 82 3.60 -8.78 -11.35
N SER A 83 4.51 -7.89 -11.75
CA SER A 83 5.21 -7.01 -10.83
C SER A 83 4.31 -5.90 -10.26
N LEU A 84 4.71 -5.30 -9.12
CA LEU A 84 3.98 -4.19 -8.52
C LEU A 84 4.00 -2.94 -9.41
N ILE A 85 5.09 -2.71 -10.14
CA ILE A 85 5.18 -1.60 -11.10
C ILE A 85 4.17 -1.80 -12.24
N GLU A 86 4.10 -3.00 -12.82
CA GLU A 86 3.10 -3.30 -13.85
C GLU A 86 1.68 -3.18 -13.30
N ALA A 87 1.45 -3.61 -12.06
CA ALA A 87 0.14 -3.50 -11.41
C ALA A 87 -0.31 -2.02 -11.26
N GLN A 88 0.60 -1.12 -10.88
CA GLN A 88 0.32 0.31 -10.80
C GLN A 88 -0.03 0.93 -12.16
N LEU A 89 0.64 0.50 -13.23
CA LEU A 89 0.35 0.94 -14.60
C LEU A 89 -1.01 0.41 -15.05
N ASN A 90 -1.27 -0.89 -14.86
CA ASN A 90 -2.53 -1.54 -15.19
C ASN A 90 -3.73 -0.90 -14.46
N TYR A 91 -3.57 -0.54 -13.19
CA TYR A 91 -4.62 0.16 -12.45
C TYR A 91 -4.93 1.53 -13.05
N GLN A 92 -3.91 2.29 -13.46
CA GLN A 92 -4.10 3.57 -14.14
C GLN A 92 -4.78 3.40 -15.50
N ASP A 93 -4.47 2.32 -16.22
CA ASP A 93 -5.00 2.07 -17.56
C ASP A 93 -6.44 1.53 -17.55
N PHE A 94 -6.77 0.62 -16.62
CA PHE A 94 -8.05 -0.08 -16.65
C PHE A 94 -8.67 -0.42 -15.28
N GLY A 95 -8.15 0.10 -14.18
CA GLY A 95 -8.77 0.02 -12.86
C GLY A 95 -8.62 -1.31 -12.13
N ALA A 96 -7.67 -2.16 -12.54
CA ALA A 96 -7.29 -3.38 -11.80
C ALA A 96 -5.79 -3.64 -11.95
N CYS A 97 -5.21 -4.42 -11.04
CA CYS A 97 -3.79 -4.77 -11.07
C CYS A 97 -3.46 -5.62 -12.30
N ASP A 98 -4.34 -6.53 -12.72
CA ASP A 98 -4.20 -7.30 -13.94
C ASP A 98 -5.56 -7.54 -14.62
N GLN A 99 -5.55 -8.10 -15.83
CA GLN A 99 -6.76 -8.38 -16.60
C GLN A 99 -7.69 -9.39 -15.92
N HIS A 100 -7.15 -10.33 -15.15
CA HIS A 100 -7.92 -11.35 -14.46
C HIS A 100 -8.67 -10.78 -13.25
N GLY A 101 -8.01 -9.89 -12.50
CA GLY A 101 -8.50 -9.20 -11.33
C GLY A 101 -9.69 -8.29 -11.60
N ARG A 102 -9.88 -7.84 -12.86
CA ARG A 102 -10.99 -6.96 -13.27
C ARG A 102 -12.38 -7.45 -12.89
N GLN A 103 -12.57 -8.76 -12.76
CA GLN A 103 -13.85 -9.33 -12.36
C GLN A 103 -14.11 -9.29 -10.85
N TYR A 104 -13.08 -8.98 -10.05
CA TYR A 104 -13.13 -8.96 -8.58
C TYR A 104 -13.05 -7.54 -8.00
N VAL A 105 -12.84 -6.51 -8.83
CA VAL A 105 -12.73 -5.12 -8.37
C VAL A 105 -14.08 -4.43 -8.21
N ARG A 106 -14.11 -3.41 -7.35
CA ARG A 106 -15.18 -2.42 -7.25
C ARG A 106 -14.59 -1.00 -7.22
N PRO A 107 -15.37 0.04 -7.54
CA PRO A 107 -14.95 1.41 -7.27
C PRO A 107 -14.62 1.60 -5.77
N PRO A 108 -13.67 2.50 -5.43
CA PRO A 108 -13.44 2.94 -4.07
C PRO A 108 -14.72 3.54 -3.46
N ALA A 109 -14.96 3.27 -2.17
CA ALA A 109 -16.00 3.95 -1.42
C ALA A 109 -15.59 5.38 -1.02
N GLU A 110 -16.56 6.20 -0.59
CA GLU A 110 -16.31 7.59 -0.18
C GLU A 110 -15.32 7.70 1.00
N ASP A 111 -15.30 6.70 1.88
CA ASP A 111 -14.41 6.59 3.04
C ASP A 111 -13.09 5.86 2.74
N GLU A 112 -12.84 5.53 1.48
CA GLU A 112 -11.59 4.91 0.98
C GLU A 112 -10.84 5.88 0.05
N PRO A 113 -10.47 7.09 0.51
CA PRO A 113 -9.82 8.06 -0.35
C PRO A 113 -8.42 7.58 -0.77
N LEU A 114 -7.92 8.14 -1.87
CA LEU A 114 -6.51 8.05 -2.22
C LEU A 114 -5.68 8.70 -1.12
N ASP A 115 -4.63 8.03 -0.65
CA ASP A 115 -3.71 8.64 0.31
C ASP A 115 -2.96 9.82 -0.33
N PRO A 116 -2.97 11.02 0.28
CA PRO A 116 -2.40 12.22 -0.32
C PRO A 116 -0.87 12.17 -0.45
N ALA A 117 -0.19 11.30 0.30
CA ALA A 117 1.25 11.09 0.15
C ALA A 117 1.56 10.03 -0.92
N TRP A 118 0.64 9.11 -1.19
CA TRP A 118 0.88 8.01 -2.13
C TRP A 118 1.11 8.53 -3.56
N ARG A 119 2.05 7.89 -4.25
CA ARG A 119 2.36 8.12 -5.65
C ARG A 119 2.81 6.81 -6.30
N PRO A 120 2.66 6.66 -7.63
CA PRO A 120 3.28 5.57 -8.36
C PRO A 120 4.80 5.54 -8.15
N ILE A 121 5.36 4.35 -8.33
CA ILE A 121 6.81 4.13 -8.35
C ILE A 121 7.40 4.89 -9.53
N ASP A 122 8.47 5.63 -9.26
CA ASP A 122 9.26 6.32 -10.25
C ASP A 122 10.70 5.82 -10.16
N LEU A 123 11.10 4.92 -11.05
CA LEU A 123 12.44 4.34 -11.06
C LEU A 123 13.55 5.36 -11.37
N THR A 124 13.22 6.61 -11.72
CA THR A 124 14.22 7.69 -11.83
C THR A 124 14.51 8.36 -10.48
N ARG A 125 13.65 8.14 -9.48
CA ARG A 125 13.74 8.70 -8.12
C ARG A 125 13.89 7.62 -7.04
N ASP A 126 13.27 6.47 -7.22
CA ASP A 126 13.11 5.44 -6.21
C ASP A 126 14.15 4.33 -6.41
N SER A 127 15.04 4.17 -5.44
CA SER A 127 16.05 3.10 -5.44
C SER A 127 15.51 1.86 -4.70
N PHE A 128 15.26 0.79 -5.44
CA PHE A 128 14.91 -0.52 -4.89
C PHE A 128 16.11 -1.46 -4.89
N GLU A 129 16.05 -2.49 -4.03
CA GLU A 129 16.99 -3.59 -4.14
C GLU A 129 16.71 -4.41 -5.40
N ASP A 130 17.75 -5.01 -5.95
CA ASP A 130 17.60 -6.07 -6.93
C ASP A 130 17.23 -7.36 -6.17
N TRP A 131 16.20 -8.06 -6.65
CA TRP A 131 15.84 -9.36 -6.10
C TRP A 131 16.99 -10.37 -6.30
N GLU A 132 17.74 -10.29 -7.38
CA GLU A 132 18.80 -11.27 -7.67
C GLU A 132 20.11 -11.00 -6.92
N ALA A 133 20.23 -9.87 -6.21
CA ALA A 133 21.42 -9.55 -5.43
C ALA A 133 21.66 -10.55 -4.29
N GLU A 134 22.94 -10.91 -4.09
CA GLU A 134 23.38 -11.85 -3.05
C GLU A 134 23.46 -11.17 -1.66
N ASP A 135 23.74 -9.87 -1.61
CA ASP A 135 23.99 -9.08 -0.40
C ASP A 135 22.77 -8.25 0.03
N ARG A 136 21.61 -8.92 0.20
CA ARG A 136 20.36 -8.26 0.60
C ARG A 136 20.45 -7.72 2.03
N ALA A 137 19.91 -6.52 2.25
CA ALA A 137 19.78 -5.97 3.59
C ALA A 137 18.85 -6.85 4.47
N PRO A 138 18.99 -6.86 5.80
CA PRO A 138 18.00 -7.50 6.66
C PRO A 138 16.61 -6.87 6.46
N TRP A 139 15.55 -7.62 6.74
CA TRP A 139 14.20 -7.06 6.81
C TRP A 139 14.12 -6.03 7.95
N PRO A 140 13.53 -4.84 7.72
CA PRO A 140 13.32 -3.88 8.79
C PRO A 140 12.22 -4.36 9.75
N ASP A 141 12.39 -4.10 11.05
CA ASP A 141 11.35 -4.37 12.06
C ASP A 141 10.09 -3.53 11.80
N ASP A 142 10.28 -2.26 11.45
CA ASP A 142 9.22 -1.36 10.99
C ASP A 142 9.12 -1.42 9.47
N ARG A 143 8.06 -2.06 8.95
CA ARG A 143 7.83 -2.17 7.51
C ARG A 143 7.43 -0.85 6.84
N SER A 144 7.04 0.18 7.60
CA SER A 144 6.69 1.49 7.02
C SER A 144 7.86 2.17 6.32
N VAL A 145 9.10 1.83 6.69
CA VAL A 145 10.32 2.35 6.05
C VAL A 145 10.49 1.86 4.60
N LEU A 146 9.73 0.85 4.19
CA LEU A 146 9.72 0.35 2.81
C LEU A 146 8.78 1.15 1.89
N CYS A 147 7.93 2.02 2.44
CA CYS A 147 6.99 2.83 1.66
C CYS A 147 7.69 3.95 0.89
N TRP A 148 7.92 3.76 -0.42
CA TRP A 148 8.64 4.70 -1.29
C TRP A 148 8.00 6.11 -1.40
N TRP A 149 6.70 6.20 -1.13
CA TRP A 149 5.98 7.47 -1.12
C TRP A 149 6.20 8.30 0.15
N LEU A 150 6.79 7.72 1.21
CA LEU A 150 6.98 8.40 2.49
C LEU A 150 8.35 9.06 2.66
N PRO A 151 8.39 10.19 3.38
CA PRO A 151 9.42 10.64 4.32
C PRO A 151 10.68 9.80 4.47
N THR A 152 10.38 8.65 5.03
CA THR A 152 11.23 7.72 5.75
C THR A 152 11.64 6.53 4.89
N PHE A 153 11.36 6.55 3.58
CA PHE A 153 11.78 5.50 2.68
C PHE A 153 13.28 5.24 2.82
N TRP A 154 13.62 4.05 3.28
CA TRP A 154 14.96 3.68 3.74
C TRP A 154 16.08 3.80 2.69
N ARG A 155 15.73 3.80 1.41
CA ARG A 155 16.64 3.92 0.27
C ARG A 155 16.47 5.22 -0.51
N ARG A 156 15.79 6.21 0.07
CA ARG A 156 15.55 7.52 -0.55
C ARG A 156 16.83 8.22 -1.02
N ASP A 157 17.92 8.10 -0.26
CA ASP A 157 19.18 8.79 -0.55
C ASP A 157 20.15 7.95 -1.40
N GLN A 158 19.73 6.74 -1.79
CA GLN A 158 20.50 5.88 -2.70
C GLN A 158 20.24 6.29 -4.15
N PRO A 159 21.24 6.17 -5.05
CA PRO A 159 21.00 6.40 -6.46
C PRO A 159 19.96 5.41 -6.99
N ALA A 160 19.03 5.90 -7.81
CA ALA A 160 18.13 5.03 -8.54
C ALA A 160 18.92 4.23 -9.59
N ALA A 161 18.47 3.00 -9.89
CA ALA A 161 19.11 2.18 -10.91
C ALA A 161 18.98 2.88 -12.28
N SER A 162 20.10 2.93 -13.04
CA SER A 162 20.18 3.59 -14.34
C SER A 162 19.63 2.74 -15.48
#